data_AF-A9KQJ4-F1
#
_entry.id   AF-A9KQJ4-F1
#
_cell.length_a   1.000
_cell.length_b   1.000
_cell.length_c   1.000
_cell.angle_alpha   90.00
_cell.angle_beta   90.00
_cell.angle_gamma   90.00
#
_symmetry.space_group_name_H-M   'P 1'
#
loop_
_entity.id
_entity.type
_entity.pdbx_description
1 polymer ?
#
loop_
_entity_poly.entity_id
_entity_poly.type
_entity_poly.pdbx_seq_one_letter_code
_entity_poly.pdbx_strand_id
1 'polypeptide(L)'
;MEEELTSQGVHLYLNSAVTEITENNEVKAIVNGSKFIPVDIVVIAIGVRPNTAFLKDTGIEMLPNGAIIIDEYGRTTVRDLYSAGDCATVPHQLLKKPAYIPLATSANKLGRLVGENMSGAMTAYQKTLGTICIKVLDLEAGATGLTEEQAKKLGINYGTAFVNDMNQAGYYPGQESPKERNWVFLS
;
A
#
# COMPACT_ATOMS: atom_id res chain seq x y z
N MET A 1 13.94 5.91 -9.69
CA MET A 1 13.71 4.48 -9.38
C MET A 1 13.84 3.61 -10.62
N GLU A 2 13.20 3.97 -11.75
CA GLU A 2 13.38 3.22 -13.01
C GLU A 2 14.84 3.13 -13.45
N GLU A 3 15.57 4.25 -13.40
CA GLU A 3 17.01 4.29 -13.71
C GLU A 3 17.87 3.39 -12.82
N GLU A 4 17.52 3.26 -11.53
CA GLU A 4 18.22 2.38 -10.59
C GLU A 4 18.10 0.92 -11.04
N LEU A 5 16.89 0.50 -11.41
CA LEU A 5 16.62 -0.86 -11.85
C LEU A 5 17.29 -1.14 -13.21
N THR A 6 17.16 -0.24 -14.17
CA THR A 6 17.73 -0.45 -15.52
C THR A 6 19.26 -0.42 -15.52
N SER A 7 19.91 0.40 -14.68
CA SER A 7 21.37 0.43 -14.55
C SER A 7 21.94 -0.89 -13.99
N GLN A 8 21.10 -1.66 -13.29
CA GLN A 8 21.42 -2.96 -12.69
C GLN A 8 20.98 -4.14 -13.58
N GLY A 9 20.63 -3.86 -14.85
CA GLY A 9 20.27 -4.88 -15.83
C GLY A 9 18.82 -5.39 -15.75
N VAL A 10 17.96 -4.75 -14.95
CA VAL A 10 16.54 -5.12 -14.88
C VAL A 10 15.81 -4.61 -16.12
N HIS A 11 15.20 -5.51 -16.87
CA HIS A 11 14.36 -5.17 -18.02
C HIS A 11 12.96 -4.75 -17.57
N LEU A 12 12.63 -3.47 -17.75
CA LEU A 12 11.33 -2.92 -17.38
C LEU A 12 10.35 -2.96 -18.56
N TYR A 13 9.16 -3.51 -18.32
CA TYR A 13 8.02 -3.49 -19.23
C TYR A 13 6.85 -2.77 -18.57
N LEU A 14 6.89 -1.44 -18.58
CA LEU A 14 5.82 -0.60 -18.05
C LEU A 14 4.62 -0.58 -19.01
N ASN A 15 3.45 -0.17 -18.50
CA ASN A 15 2.19 -0.14 -19.27
C ASN A 15 1.91 -1.47 -20.02
N SER A 16 2.31 -2.59 -19.42
CA SER A 16 2.24 -3.91 -20.02
C SER A 16 1.53 -4.88 -19.07
N ALA A 17 0.73 -5.78 -19.63
CA ALA A 17 0.00 -6.80 -18.88
C ALA A 17 0.41 -8.19 -19.35
N VAL A 18 0.71 -9.08 -18.40
CA VAL A 18 0.82 -10.51 -18.68
C VAL A 18 -0.59 -11.06 -18.88
N THR A 19 -0.89 -11.52 -20.09
CA THR A 19 -2.20 -12.05 -20.47
C THR A 19 -2.29 -13.56 -20.31
N GLU A 20 -1.15 -14.26 -20.40
CA GLU A 20 -1.08 -15.72 -20.31
C GLU A 20 0.30 -16.15 -19.81
N ILE A 21 0.36 -17.28 -19.11
CA ILE A 21 1.59 -17.98 -18.77
C ILE A 21 1.43 -19.40 -19.30
N THR A 22 2.38 -19.85 -20.12
CA THR A 22 2.37 -21.18 -20.73
C THR A 22 3.64 -21.94 -20.36
N GLU A 23 3.56 -23.26 -20.39
CA GLU A 23 4.70 -24.15 -20.14
C GLU A 23 4.69 -25.25 -21.21
N ASN A 24 5.67 -25.19 -22.12
CA ASN A 24 5.89 -26.23 -23.14
C ASN A 24 7.41 -26.44 -23.27
N ASN A 25 7.97 -27.28 -22.38
CA ASN A 25 9.41 -27.46 -22.12
C ASN A 25 10.13 -26.24 -21.50
N GLU A 26 9.63 -25.02 -21.72
CA GLU A 26 10.09 -23.76 -21.11
C GLU A 26 8.88 -22.92 -20.68
N VAL A 27 9.01 -22.15 -19.59
CA VAL A 27 7.94 -21.24 -19.13
C VAL A 27 7.99 -19.95 -19.96
N LYS A 28 6.84 -19.52 -20.46
CA LYS A 28 6.71 -18.27 -21.23
C LYS A 28 5.60 -17.41 -20.68
N ALA A 29 5.92 -16.14 -20.40
CA ALA A 29 4.93 -15.11 -20.18
C ALA A 29 4.55 -14.46 -21.53
N ILE A 30 3.24 -14.40 -21.80
CA ILE A 30 2.69 -13.65 -22.93
C ILE A 30 2.29 -12.27 -22.44
N VAL A 31 2.93 -11.24 -22.96
CA VAL A 31 2.73 -9.84 -22.60
C VAL A 31 1.97 -9.13 -23.71
N ASN A 32 0.94 -8.38 -23.33
CA ASN A 32 0.04 -7.65 -24.23
C ASN A 32 -0.49 -8.56 -25.37
N GLY A 33 -0.71 -9.84 -25.08
CA GLY A 33 -1.30 -10.83 -26.01
C GLY A 33 -0.41 -11.28 -27.19
N SER A 34 0.80 -10.74 -27.37
CA SER A 34 1.61 -11.03 -28.57
C SER A 34 3.11 -11.16 -28.32
N LYS A 35 3.63 -10.59 -27.23
CA LYS A 35 5.06 -10.65 -26.92
C LYS A 35 5.35 -11.83 -26.01
N PHE A 36 6.25 -12.71 -26.44
CA PHE A 36 6.68 -13.86 -25.66
C PHE A 36 7.97 -13.55 -24.90
N ILE A 37 7.99 -13.83 -23.61
CA ILE A 37 9.17 -13.68 -22.76
C ILE A 37 9.48 -15.03 -22.11
N PRO A 38 10.56 -15.73 -22.54
CA PRO A 38 10.99 -16.96 -21.89
C PRO A 38 11.55 -16.63 -20.50
N VAL A 39 11.16 -17.41 -19.50
CA VAL A 39 11.56 -17.26 -18.10
C VAL A 39 11.68 -18.62 -17.44
N ASP A 40 12.46 -18.69 -16.36
CA ASP A 40 12.54 -19.91 -15.54
C ASP A 40 11.56 -19.87 -14.36
N ILE A 41 11.24 -18.66 -13.86
CA ILE A 41 10.41 -18.44 -12.68
C ILE A 41 9.47 -17.25 -12.94
N VAL A 42 8.22 -17.40 -12.51
CA VAL A 42 7.25 -16.30 -12.46
C VAL A 42 6.91 -15.98 -11.01
N VAL A 43 7.09 -14.72 -10.62
CA VAL A 43 6.66 -14.19 -9.32
C VAL A 43 5.45 -13.28 -9.54
N ILE A 44 4.32 -13.62 -8.90
CA ILE A 44 3.08 -12.84 -9.01
C ILE A 44 3.00 -11.87 -7.83
N ALA A 45 3.12 -10.58 -8.11
CA ALA A 45 3.10 -9.50 -7.11
C ALA A 45 2.18 -8.34 -7.54
N ILE A 46 0.96 -8.65 -7.98
CA ILE A 46 -0.01 -7.69 -8.56
C ILE A 46 -0.96 -7.05 -7.53
N GLY A 47 -0.57 -7.07 -6.26
CA GLY A 47 -1.40 -6.63 -5.14
C GLY A 47 -2.15 -7.78 -4.45
N VAL A 48 -2.87 -7.42 -3.39
CA VAL A 48 -3.57 -8.36 -2.51
C VAL A 48 -5.05 -8.02 -2.40
N ARG A 49 -5.87 -9.04 -2.15
CA ARG A 49 -7.32 -8.91 -1.91
C ARG A 49 -7.67 -9.49 -0.54
N PRO A 50 -8.59 -8.86 0.22
CA PRO A 50 -9.14 -9.44 1.44
C PRO A 50 -9.67 -10.86 1.22
N ASN A 51 -9.21 -11.80 2.04
CA ASN A 51 -9.69 -13.19 2.01
C ASN A 51 -11.00 -13.32 2.82
N THR A 52 -12.07 -12.70 2.33
CA THR A 52 -13.33 -12.52 3.05
C THR A 52 -14.55 -12.95 2.24
N ALA A 53 -14.33 -13.65 1.12
CA ALA A 53 -15.40 -14.06 0.19
C ALA A 53 -16.49 -14.91 0.88
N PHE A 54 -16.13 -15.69 1.90
CA PHE A 54 -17.06 -16.51 2.68
C PHE A 54 -18.03 -15.70 3.55
N LEU A 55 -17.76 -14.41 3.77
CA LEU A 55 -18.64 -13.50 4.51
C LEU A 55 -19.64 -12.78 3.59
N LYS A 56 -19.56 -13.00 2.28
CA LYS A 56 -20.53 -12.46 1.34
C LYS A 56 -21.93 -12.92 1.74
N ASP A 57 -22.90 -12.01 1.66
CA ASP A 57 -24.31 -12.26 1.98
C ASP A 57 -24.63 -12.52 3.47
N THR A 58 -23.65 -12.35 4.38
CA THR A 58 -23.89 -12.45 5.83
C THR A 58 -24.48 -11.18 6.46
N GLY A 59 -24.55 -10.08 5.72
CA GLY A 59 -24.97 -8.76 6.22
C GLY A 59 -23.83 -7.92 6.83
N ILE A 60 -22.61 -8.45 6.93
CA ILE A 60 -21.42 -7.66 7.28
C ILE A 60 -21.15 -6.64 6.18
N GLU A 61 -20.98 -5.36 6.55
CA GLU A 61 -20.65 -4.32 5.57
C GLU A 61 -19.19 -4.42 5.11
N MET A 62 -18.99 -4.31 3.80
CA MET A 62 -17.70 -4.51 3.15
C MET A 62 -17.51 -3.46 2.04
N LEU A 63 -16.27 -3.03 1.81
CA LEU A 63 -15.89 -2.29 0.61
C LEU A 63 -16.05 -3.16 -0.65
N PRO A 64 -16.13 -2.58 -1.86
CA PRO A 64 -16.26 -3.35 -3.11
C PRO A 64 -15.16 -4.40 -3.35
N ASN A 65 -13.97 -4.19 -2.79
CA ASN A 65 -12.86 -5.16 -2.87
C ASN A 65 -12.97 -6.32 -1.86
N GLY A 66 -13.92 -6.25 -0.92
CA GLY A 66 -14.17 -7.23 0.13
C GLY A 66 -13.56 -6.88 1.50
N ALA A 67 -12.98 -5.70 1.69
CA ALA A 67 -12.47 -5.33 3.01
C ALA A 67 -13.63 -5.08 3.98
N ILE A 68 -13.60 -5.70 5.15
CA ILE A 68 -14.62 -5.54 6.19
C ILE A 68 -14.54 -4.13 6.75
N ILE A 69 -15.65 -3.41 6.70
CA ILE A 69 -15.71 -2.04 7.24
C ILE A 69 -15.73 -2.15 8.77
N ILE A 70 -14.81 -1.42 9.41
CA ILE A 70 -14.75 -1.30 10.86
C ILE A 70 -14.88 0.15 11.30
N ASP A 71 -15.37 0.35 12.51
CA ASP A 71 -15.26 1.63 13.21
C ASP A 71 -13.89 1.82 13.88
N GLU A 72 -13.72 2.93 14.61
CA GLU A 72 -12.47 3.24 15.31
C GLU A 72 -12.14 2.27 16.45
N TYR A 73 -13.08 1.44 16.89
CA TYR A 73 -12.89 0.42 17.94
C TYR A 73 -12.66 -0.98 17.35
N GLY A 74 -12.58 -1.11 16.02
CA GLY A 74 -12.41 -2.38 15.33
C GLY A 74 -13.68 -3.21 15.20
N ARG A 75 -14.85 -2.64 15.49
CA ARG A 75 -16.14 -3.32 15.41
C ARG A 75 -16.67 -3.30 13.98
N THR A 76 -17.28 -4.38 13.56
CA THR A 76 -18.03 -4.45 12.30
C THR A 76 -19.47 -3.99 12.50
N THR A 77 -20.29 -4.04 11.45
CA THR A 77 -21.74 -3.78 11.55
C THR A 77 -22.53 -4.88 12.24
N VAL A 78 -21.95 -6.07 12.40
CA VAL A 78 -22.58 -7.16 13.13
C VAL A 78 -22.15 -7.10 14.58
N ARG A 79 -23.14 -7.15 15.48
CA ARG A 79 -22.92 -7.10 16.93
C ARG A 79 -21.96 -8.22 17.35
N ASP A 80 -21.06 -7.88 18.27
CA ASP A 80 -20.09 -8.80 18.86
C ASP A 80 -19.04 -9.35 17.86
N LEU A 81 -18.98 -8.80 16.64
CA LEU A 81 -18.02 -9.20 15.61
C LEU A 81 -17.03 -8.05 15.32
N TYR A 82 -15.75 -8.37 15.44
CA TYR A 82 -14.63 -7.46 15.22
C TYR A 82 -13.79 -7.91 14.03
N SER A 83 -13.02 -6.98 13.45
CA SER A 83 -12.08 -7.29 12.36
C SER A 83 -10.79 -6.49 12.48
N ALA A 84 -9.67 -7.10 12.12
CA ALA A 84 -8.34 -6.50 12.18
C ALA A 84 -7.43 -7.10 11.10
N GLY A 85 -6.41 -6.34 10.69
CA GLY A 85 -5.45 -6.78 9.68
C GLY A 85 -5.94 -6.56 8.25
N ASP A 86 -5.35 -7.30 7.31
CA ASP A 86 -5.55 -7.09 5.87
C ASP A 86 -6.93 -7.53 5.37
N CYS A 87 -7.80 -8.05 6.24
CA CYS A 87 -9.20 -8.28 5.92
C CYS A 87 -10.10 -7.07 6.27
N ALA A 88 -9.59 -6.08 7.00
CA ALA A 88 -10.34 -4.94 7.51
C ALA A 88 -9.98 -3.64 6.78
N THR A 89 -10.87 -2.66 6.85
CA THR A 89 -10.51 -1.27 6.58
C THR A 89 -9.67 -0.71 7.74
N VAL A 90 -8.95 0.38 7.50
CA VAL A 90 -8.21 1.12 8.52
C VAL A 90 -8.76 2.54 8.63
N PRO A 91 -8.98 3.08 9.85
CA PRO A 91 -9.28 4.49 10.02
C PRO A 91 -8.09 5.34 9.57
N HIS A 92 -8.31 6.22 8.58
CA HIS A 92 -7.25 7.07 8.01
C HIS A 92 -7.45 8.54 8.40
N GLN A 93 -6.37 9.24 8.73
CA GLN A 93 -6.44 10.60 9.29
C GLN A 93 -7.05 11.62 8.33
N LEU A 94 -6.73 11.50 7.04
CA LEU A 94 -7.09 12.48 6.00
C LEU A 94 -8.28 12.04 5.13
N LEU A 95 -8.70 10.78 5.23
CA LEU A 95 -9.79 10.27 4.40
C LEU A 95 -11.08 10.27 5.19
N LYS A 96 -12.17 10.75 4.58
CA LYS A 96 -13.51 10.77 5.17
C LYS A 96 -14.29 9.46 4.98
N LYS A 97 -13.65 8.45 4.39
CA LYS A 97 -14.24 7.15 4.05
C LYS A 97 -13.32 6.04 4.54
N PRO A 98 -13.86 4.83 4.82
CA PRO A 98 -13.04 3.67 5.16
C PRO A 98 -11.97 3.42 4.09
N ALA A 99 -10.73 3.22 4.52
CA ALA A 99 -9.60 3.02 3.63
C ALA A 99 -9.12 1.56 3.70
N TYR A 100 -8.68 1.01 2.58
CA TYR A 100 -8.02 -0.29 2.54
C TYR A 100 -6.52 -0.10 2.29
N ILE A 101 -5.73 -0.30 3.33
CA ILE A 101 -4.27 -0.09 3.32
C ILE A 101 -3.62 -1.28 4.03
N PRO A 102 -3.37 -2.39 3.31
CA PRO A 102 -2.88 -3.64 3.89
C PRO A 102 -1.39 -3.50 4.26
N LEU A 103 -1.14 -3.12 5.52
CA LEU A 103 0.19 -2.91 6.06
C LEU A 103 0.30 -3.62 7.40
N ALA A 104 1.40 -4.36 7.58
CA ALA A 104 1.71 -5.07 8.81
C ALA A 104 1.68 -4.15 10.05
N THR A 105 2.05 -2.87 9.89
CA THR A 105 1.99 -1.86 10.95
C THR A 105 0.57 -1.63 11.46
N SER A 106 -0.40 -1.48 10.55
CA SER A 106 -1.81 -1.32 10.91
C SER A 106 -2.40 -2.63 11.41
N ALA A 107 -2.02 -3.77 10.82
CA ALA A 107 -2.48 -5.08 11.25
C ALA A 107 -2.11 -5.40 12.71
N ASN A 108 -0.85 -5.19 13.10
CA ASN A 108 -0.41 -5.44 14.48
C ASN A 108 -1.12 -4.52 15.48
N LYS A 109 -1.26 -3.23 15.16
CA LYS A 109 -1.92 -2.26 16.03
C LYS A 109 -3.42 -2.55 16.17
N LEU A 110 -4.11 -2.85 15.06
CA LEU A 110 -5.52 -3.22 15.08
C LEU A 110 -5.75 -4.55 15.80
N GLY A 111 -4.90 -5.56 15.59
CA GLY A 111 -5.02 -6.84 16.28
C GLY A 111 -4.95 -6.69 17.80
N ARG A 112 -3.99 -5.90 18.29
CA ARG A 112 -3.90 -5.57 19.72
C ARG A 112 -5.13 -4.81 20.21
N LEU A 113 -5.54 -3.77 19.50
CA LEU A 113 -6.70 -2.94 19.86
C LEU A 113 -8.00 -3.74 19.90
N VAL A 114 -8.23 -4.60 18.91
CA VAL A 114 -9.42 -5.47 18.87
C VAL A 114 -9.39 -6.43 20.05
N GLY A 115 -8.25 -7.05 20.37
CA GLY A 115 -8.12 -7.90 21.54
C GLY A 115 -8.46 -7.17 22.85
N GLU A 116 -7.96 -5.94 23.01
CA GLU A 116 -8.30 -5.09 24.16
C GLU A 116 -9.81 -4.79 24.22
N ASN A 117 -10.41 -4.38 23.11
CA ASN A 117 -11.84 -4.01 23.08
C ASN A 117 -12.77 -5.21 23.25
N MET A 118 -12.40 -6.40 22.75
CA MET A 118 -13.11 -7.65 23.00
C MET A 118 -13.10 -8.01 24.50
N SER A 119 -12.09 -7.58 25.26
CA SER A 119 -12.00 -7.79 26.71
C SER A 119 -12.74 -6.74 27.55
N GLY A 120 -13.48 -5.82 26.91
CA GLY A 120 -14.27 -4.79 27.58
C GLY A 120 -13.58 -3.41 27.68
N ALA A 121 -12.41 -3.23 27.06
CA ALA A 121 -11.84 -1.90 26.87
C ALA A 121 -12.66 -1.09 25.83
N MET A 122 -12.36 0.21 25.75
CA MET A 122 -12.94 1.13 24.76
C MET A 122 -11.82 1.99 24.16
N THR A 123 -10.81 1.34 23.60
CA THR A 123 -9.65 1.96 22.98
C THR A 123 -9.94 2.25 21.51
N ALA A 124 -9.87 3.52 21.12
CA ALA A 124 -10.00 3.93 19.73
C ALA A 124 -8.65 3.85 18.98
N TYR A 125 -8.69 3.47 17.71
CA TYR A 125 -7.52 3.36 16.86
C TYR A 125 -7.00 4.75 16.51
N GLN A 126 -5.71 4.98 16.80
CA GLN A 126 -5.03 6.18 16.35
C GLN A 126 -4.84 6.10 14.83
N LYS A 127 -5.71 6.82 14.13
CA LYS A 127 -5.82 6.88 12.67
C LYS A 127 -4.46 6.85 11.98
N THR A 128 -4.37 6.11 10.88
CA THR A 128 -3.13 5.99 10.09
C THR A 128 -3.01 7.08 9.03
N LEU A 129 -1.77 7.39 8.64
CA LEU A 129 -1.46 8.15 7.43
C LEU A 129 -1.03 7.23 6.26
N GLY A 130 -1.08 5.91 6.44
CA GLY A 130 -0.63 4.97 5.42
C GLY A 130 0.87 5.07 5.13
N THR A 131 1.68 5.35 6.16
CA THR A 131 3.13 5.48 6.02
C THR A 131 3.77 4.19 5.54
N ILE A 132 4.55 4.29 4.45
CA ILE A 132 5.31 3.18 3.86
C ILE A 132 6.74 3.61 3.59
N CYS A 133 7.66 2.64 3.61
CA CYS A 133 9.00 2.77 3.07
C CYS A 133 9.35 1.51 2.27
N ILE A 134 10.17 1.68 1.25
CA ILE A 134 10.69 0.61 0.42
C ILE A 134 12.19 0.86 0.17
N LYS A 135 12.92 -0.24 0.04
CA LYS A 135 14.30 -0.25 -0.44
C LYS A 135 14.33 -0.93 -1.80
N VAL A 136 14.89 -0.25 -2.78
CA VAL A 136 15.06 -0.71 -4.16
C VAL A 136 16.54 -0.61 -4.48
N LEU A 137 17.25 -1.73 -4.29
CA LEU A 137 18.71 -1.79 -4.41
C LEU A 137 19.35 -0.75 -3.48
N ASP A 138 20.09 0.21 -4.03
CA ASP A 138 20.74 1.27 -3.24
C ASP A 138 19.80 2.46 -2.96
N LEU A 139 18.59 2.48 -3.53
CA LEU A 139 17.61 3.52 -3.28
C LEU A 139 16.64 3.20 -2.15
N GLU A 140 16.29 4.25 -1.42
CA GLU A 140 15.26 4.24 -0.40
C GLU A 140 14.17 5.25 -0.79
N ALA A 141 12.92 4.84 -0.67
CA ALA A 141 11.77 5.70 -0.91
C ALA A 141 10.75 5.54 0.23
N GLY A 142 10.09 6.63 0.59
CA GLY A 142 9.06 6.64 1.62
C GLY A 142 7.94 7.58 1.26
N ALA A 143 6.74 7.27 1.73
CA ALA A 143 5.56 8.09 1.54
C ALA A 143 4.68 8.04 2.79
N THR A 144 3.99 9.14 3.08
CA THR A 144 3.01 9.23 4.16
C THR A 144 1.93 10.24 3.79
N GLY A 145 0.69 9.97 4.17
CA GLY A 145 -0.45 10.81 3.86
C GLY A 145 -0.93 10.64 2.42
N LEU A 146 -1.40 11.74 1.83
CA LEU A 146 -1.97 11.75 0.48
C LEU A 146 -0.94 12.20 -0.55
N THR A 147 -0.94 11.56 -1.71
CA THR A 147 -0.27 12.11 -2.90
C THR A 147 -1.04 13.30 -3.46
N GLU A 148 -0.38 14.11 -4.28
CA GLU A 148 -1.03 15.19 -5.04
C GLU A 148 -2.23 14.67 -5.85
N GLU A 149 -2.07 13.55 -6.55
CA GLU A 149 -3.12 12.95 -7.36
C GLU A 149 -4.35 12.56 -6.51
N GLN A 150 -4.12 12.02 -5.31
CA GLN A 150 -5.18 11.68 -4.36
C GLN A 150 -5.87 12.93 -3.81
N ALA A 151 -5.11 13.95 -3.41
CA ALA A 151 -5.66 15.21 -2.91
C ALA A 151 -6.55 15.89 -3.97
N LYS A 152 -6.09 15.94 -5.23
CA LYS A 152 -6.84 16.44 -6.38
C LYS A 152 -8.14 15.67 -6.61
N LYS A 153 -8.08 14.32 -6.61
CA LYS A 153 -9.27 13.45 -6.76
C LYS A 153 -10.30 13.66 -5.66
N LEU A 154 -9.84 14.01 -4.45
CA LEU A 154 -10.69 14.25 -3.28
C LEU A 154 -11.21 15.70 -3.19
N GLY A 155 -10.77 16.59 -4.09
CA GLY A 155 -11.12 18.01 -4.04
C GLY A 155 -10.59 18.72 -2.79
N ILE A 156 -9.49 18.23 -2.23
CA ILE A 156 -8.83 18.85 -1.07
C ILE A 156 -7.95 20.00 -1.59
N ASN A 157 -7.95 21.15 -0.92
CA ASN A 157 -7.01 22.22 -1.24
C ASN A 157 -5.60 21.81 -0.81
N TYR A 158 -4.63 21.90 -1.73
CA TYR A 158 -3.26 21.44 -1.47
C TYR A 158 -2.24 22.32 -2.20
N GLY A 159 -0.99 22.27 -1.71
CA GLY A 159 0.19 22.75 -2.41
C GLY A 159 1.29 21.69 -2.39
N THR A 160 2.23 21.77 -3.33
CA THR A 160 3.36 20.84 -3.44
C THR A 160 4.66 21.59 -3.51
N ALA A 161 5.71 21.05 -2.89
CA ALA A 161 7.07 21.53 -3.07
C ALA A 161 8.05 20.38 -3.24
N PHE A 162 8.99 20.56 -4.16
CA PHE A 162 10.09 19.63 -4.38
C PHE A 162 11.34 20.21 -3.75
N VAL A 163 12.02 19.40 -2.94
CA VAL A 163 13.26 19.79 -2.28
C VAL A 163 14.31 18.73 -2.60
N ASN A 164 15.40 19.19 -3.21
CA ASN A 164 16.58 18.38 -3.40
C ASN A 164 17.72 19.00 -2.58
N ASP A 165 18.15 18.28 -1.55
CA ASP A 165 19.21 18.71 -0.66
C ASP A 165 19.91 17.50 -0.07
N MET A 166 21.17 17.66 0.34
CA MET A 166 22.02 16.57 0.80
C MET A 166 21.49 15.92 2.09
N ASN A 167 21.79 14.64 2.28
CA ASN A 167 21.36 13.90 3.48
C ASN A 167 21.99 14.43 4.79
N GLN A 168 23.15 15.08 4.71
CA GLN A 168 23.91 15.62 5.83
C GLN A 168 24.78 16.83 5.42
N ALA A 169 25.39 17.49 6.41
CA ALA A 169 26.28 18.63 6.19
C ALA A 169 27.52 18.26 5.35
N GLY A 170 27.90 19.12 4.41
CA GLY A 170 28.92 18.81 3.39
C GLY A 170 30.35 18.68 3.90
N TYR A 171 30.65 19.14 5.11
CA TYR A 171 31.96 18.93 5.73
C TYR A 171 32.10 17.56 6.41
N TYR A 172 31.02 16.78 6.53
CA TYR A 172 31.05 15.46 7.18
C TYR A 172 31.13 14.33 6.13
N PRO A 173 32.06 13.35 6.27
CA PRO A 173 32.21 12.26 5.31
C PRO A 173 30.94 11.39 5.15
N GLY A 174 30.70 10.87 3.94
CA GLY A 174 29.52 10.05 3.64
C GLY A 174 28.29 10.85 3.19
N GLN A 175 28.51 12.09 2.72
CA GLN A 175 27.43 12.89 2.15
C GLN A 175 26.97 12.25 0.83
N GLU A 176 25.66 12.06 0.73
CA GLU A 176 25.02 11.55 -0.47
C GLU A 176 23.91 12.53 -0.88
N SER A 177 23.78 12.73 -2.19
CA SER A 177 22.62 13.42 -2.74
C SER A 177 21.45 12.43 -2.72
N PRO A 178 20.35 12.71 -1.99
CA PRO A 178 19.14 11.94 -2.16
C PRO A 178 18.62 12.20 -3.57
N LYS A 179 18.32 11.12 -4.30
CA LYS A 179 17.91 11.25 -5.71
C LYS A 179 16.59 12.04 -5.86
N GLU A 180 15.73 12.14 -4.83
CA GLU A 180 14.59 13.08 -4.77
C GLU A 180 13.83 13.05 -3.42
N ARG A 181 13.21 14.18 -3.01
CA ARG A 181 12.17 14.23 -1.97
C ARG A 181 11.02 15.15 -2.40
N ASN A 182 9.80 14.61 -2.38
CA ASN A 182 8.57 15.36 -2.70
C ASN A 182 7.70 15.48 -1.45
N TRP A 183 7.25 16.70 -1.14
CA TRP A 183 6.36 16.99 -0.03
C TRP A 183 5.04 17.56 -0.53
N VAL A 184 3.94 16.91 -0.13
CA VAL A 184 2.58 17.42 -0.31
C VAL A 184 2.17 18.11 0.98
N PHE A 185 1.86 19.40 0.91
CA PHE A 185 1.34 20.18 2.02
C PHE A 185 -0.15 20.38 1.83
N LEU A 186 -0.93 19.99 2.84
CA LEU A 186 -2.36 20.28 2.87
C LEU A 186 -2.55 21.60 3.62
N SER A 187 -3.25 22.55 3.00
CA SER A 187 -3.58 23.85 3.57
C SER A 187 -4.85 23.80 4.42
#